data_AF-A0A6G3X473-F1
#
_entry.id   AF-A0A6G3X473-F1
#
_cell.length_a   1.000
_cell.length_b   1.000
_cell.length_c   1.000
_cell.angle_alpha   90.00
_cell.angle_beta   90.00
_cell.angle_gamma   90.00
#
_symmetry.space_group_name_H-M   'P 1'
#
loop_
_entity.id
_entity.type
_entity.pdbx_description
1 polymer ?
#
loop_
_entity_poly.entity_id
_entity_poly.type
_entity_poly.pdbx_seq_one_letter_code
_entity_poly.pdbx_strand_id
1 'polypeptide(L)'
;QLQQRILRADEELARPADEPAPAPAPLRPAQLPATVPDFTGRSAFVSELGSRLATAEGSVMAVSAVAGIGGVGKTTLAVHVAHRARRHFPDGQLYVD
;
A
#
# COMPACT_ATOMS: atom_id res chain seq x y z
N GLN A 1 12.73 -50.40 -8.04
CA GLN A 1 12.72 -49.63 -9.29
C GLN A 1 13.32 -48.22 -9.11
N LEU A 2 12.86 -47.41 -8.15
CA LEU A 2 13.39 -46.04 -7.90
C LEU A 2 14.92 -45.98 -7.65
N GLN A 3 15.45 -46.87 -6.81
CA GLN A 3 16.89 -46.89 -6.51
C GLN A 3 17.78 -47.14 -7.74
N GLN A 4 17.35 -47.97 -8.69
CA GLN A 4 18.09 -48.17 -9.95
C GLN A 4 18.08 -46.94 -10.84
N ARG A 5 17.01 -46.15 -10.82
CA ARG A 5 16.90 -44.90 -11.58
C ARG A 5 17.80 -43.81 -11.00
N ILE A 6 17.92 -43.73 -9.67
CA ILE A 6 18.87 -42.85 -8.97
C ILE A 6 20.32 -43.22 -9.33
N LEU A 7 20.67 -44.52 -9.26
CA LEU A 7 22.01 -45.00 -9.59
C LEU A 7 22.39 -44.79 -11.06
N ARG A 8 21.41 -44.62 -11.96
CA ARG A 8 21.62 -44.31 -13.37
C ARG A 8 21.58 -42.82 -13.70
N ALA A 9 21.42 -41.95 -12.70
CA ALA A 9 21.24 -40.51 -12.89
C ALA A 9 20.14 -40.20 -13.93
N ASP A 10 19.01 -40.89 -13.83
CA ASP A 10 17.87 -40.74 -14.73
C ASP A 10 17.40 -39.27 -14.77
N GLU A 11 17.58 -38.58 -15.90
CA GLU A 11 17.30 -37.14 -16.06
C GLU A 11 15.82 -36.79 -15.79
N GLU A 12 14.90 -37.74 -15.97
CA GLU A 12 13.49 -37.57 -15.59
C GLU A 12 13.29 -37.31 -14.10
N LEU A 13 14.17 -37.85 -13.24
CA LEU A 13 14.15 -37.58 -11.80
C LEU A 13 14.79 -36.23 -11.44
N ALA A 14 15.62 -35.68 -12.34
CA ALA A 14 16.27 -34.38 -12.18
C ALA A 14 15.42 -33.23 -12.73
N ARG A 15 14.39 -33.53 -13.55
CA ARG A 15 13.46 -32.52 -14.03
C ARG A 15 12.68 -31.97 -12.83
N PRO A 16 12.73 -30.64 -12.57
CA PRO A 16 11.85 -30.05 -11.57
C PRO A 16 10.41 -30.41 -11.96
N ALA A 17 9.63 -30.88 -10.99
CA ALA A 17 8.22 -31.09 -11.21
C ALA A 17 7.60 -29.76 -11.72
N ASP A 18 6.75 -29.83 -12.73
CA ASP A 18 5.90 -28.71 -13.17
C ASP A 18 4.84 -28.44 -12.10
N GLU A 19 5.27 -28.10 -10.89
CA GLU A 19 4.39 -27.52 -9.90
C GLU A 19 4.03 -26.12 -10.39
N PRO A 20 2.73 -25.82 -10.57
CA PRO A 20 2.32 -24.50 -10.98
C PRO A 20 2.86 -23.48 -9.98
N ALA A 21 3.72 -22.58 -10.47
CA ALA A 21 4.27 -21.52 -9.66
C ALA A 21 3.12 -20.72 -9.03
N PRO A 22 3.22 -20.33 -7.75
CA PRO A 22 2.20 -19.51 -7.12
C PRO A 22 1.97 -18.25 -7.95
N ALA A 23 0.71 -17.93 -8.20
CA ALA A 23 0.36 -16.69 -8.91
C ALA A 23 0.98 -15.49 -8.16
N PRO A 24 1.61 -14.55 -8.88
CA PRO A 24 2.19 -13.37 -8.25
C PRO A 24 1.11 -12.59 -7.49
N ALA A 25 1.42 -12.20 -6.26
CA ALA A 25 0.53 -11.40 -5.45
C ALA A 25 0.28 -10.03 -6.11
N PRO A 26 -0.95 -9.46 -5.98
CA PRO A 26 -1.22 -8.12 -6.50
C PRO A 26 -0.32 -7.08 -5.83
N LEU A 27 0.27 -6.19 -6.63
CA LEU A 27 1.06 -5.07 -6.14
C LEU A 27 0.17 -4.10 -5.36
N ARG A 28 0.55 -3.82 -4.11
CA ARG A 28 -0.13 -2.85 -3.24
C ARG A 28 0.87 -1.76 -2.83
N PRO A 29 0.92 -0.62 -3.54
CA PRO A 29 1.87 0.44 -3.24
C PRO A 29 1.72 0.97 -1.81
N ALA A 30 2.83 1.30 -1.16
CA ALA A 30 2.85 1.90 0.18
C ALA A 30 3.87 3.05 0.21
N GLN A 31 3.61 4.08 -0.59
CA GLN A 31 4.59 5.14 -0.90
C GLN A 31 4.43 6.39 -0.04
N LEU A 32 3.61 6.35 1.02
CA LEU A 32 3.44 7.51 1.89
C LEU A 32 4.79 7.85 2.56
N PRO A 33 5.26 9.11 2.49
CA PRO A 33 6.42 9.57 3.24
C PRO A 33 6.23 9.31 4.74
N ALA A 34 7.34 9.26 5.49
CA ALA A 34 7.27 9.17 6.93
C ALA A 34 6.40 10.30 7.52
N THR A 35 5.54 9.96 8.46
CA THR A 35 4.78 10.95 9.23
C THR A 35 5.66 11.57 10.31
N VAL A 36 5.24 12.73 10.84
CA VAL A 36 5.89 13.34 12.00
C VAL A 36 5.32 12.74 13.30
N PRO A 37 6.17 12.38 14.28
CA PRO A 37 5.73 11.71 15.50
C PRO A 37 4.94 12.63 16.46
N ASP A 38 5.17 13.93 16.39
CA ASP A 38 4.64 14.97 17.29
C ASP A 38 3.61 15.88 16.61
N PHE A 39 2.78 15.33 15.72
CA PHE A 39 1.75 16.10 15.01
C PHE A 39 0.68 16.68 15.96
N THR A 40 0.58 18.02 16.05
CA THR A 40 -0.38 18.71 16.94
C THR A 40 -1.15 19.85 16.26
N GLY A 41 -2.15 20.42 16.94
CA GLY A 41 -2.80 21.69 16.58
C GLY A 41 -3.73 21.66 15.36
N ARG A 42 -3.90 20.52 14.70
CA ARG A 42 -4.68 20.37 13.45
C ARG A 42 -5.69 19.23 13.49
N SER A 43 -6.09 18.79 14.68
CA SER A 43 -7.00 17.65 14.87
C SER A 43 -8.33 17.80 14.11
N ALA A 44 -8.91 19.00 14.06
CA ALA A 44 -10.14 19.28 13.32
C ALA A 44 -10.00 18.97 11.82
N PHE A 45 -8.95 19.48 11.17
CA PHE A 45 -8.67 19.20 9.75
C PHE A 45 -8.42 17.72 9.51
N VAL A 46 -7.72 17.04 10.42
CA VAL A 46 -7.48 15.60 10.28
C VAL A 46 -8.78 14.81 10.35
N SER A 47 -9.65 15.15 11.31
CA SER A 47 -10.96 14.50 11.44
C SER A 47 -11.83 14.73 10.21
N GLU A 48 -11.88 15.96 9.70
CA GLU A 48 -12.67 16.33 8.53
C GLU A 48 -12.20 15.58 7.28
N LEU A 49 -10.90 15.67 6.94
CA LEU A 49 -10.35 15.02 5.76
C LEU A 49 -10.40 13.50 5.88
N GLY A 50 -10.11 12.95 7.06
CA GLY A 50 -10.22 11.51 7.32
C GLY A 50 -11.64 10.98 7.13
N SER A 51 -12.65 11.73 7.59
CA SER A 51 -14.06 11.38 7.39
C SER A 51 -14.43 11.38 5.91
N ARG A 52 -14.05 12.43 5.16
CA ARG A 52 -14.35 12.52 3.72
C ARG A 52 -13.75 11.35 2.94
N LEU A 53 -12.54 10.93 3.31
CA LEU A 53 -11.86 9.78 2.69
C LEU A 53 -12.51 8.44 3.07
N ALA A 54 -12.98 8.29 4.31
CA ALA A 54 -13.63 7.07 4.77
C ALA A 54 -15.04 6.86 4.19
N THR A 55 -15.77 7.95 3.92
CA THR A 55 -17.15 7.87 3.39
C THR A 55 -17.21 7.73 1.86
N ALA A 56 -16.08 7.57 1.18
CA ALA A 56 -16.03 7.46 -0.28
C ALA A 56 -16.39 6.07 -0.82
N GLU A 57 -16.74 5.11 0.05
CA GLU A 57 -17.18 3.76 -0.34
C GLU A 57 -18.43 3.84 -1.24
N GLY A 58 -18.23 3.68 -2.56
CA GLY A 58 -19.31 3.67 -3.56
C GLY A 58 -19.62 5.00 -4.27
N SER A 59 -18.84 6.07 -4.04
CA SER A 59 -18.99 7.37 -4.71
C SER A 59 -17.90 7.62 -5.75
N VAL A 60 -18.23 8.41 -6.79
CA VAL A 60 -17.30 8.98 -7.77
C VAL A 60 -16.14 9.66 -7.02
N MET A 61 -14.93 9.14 -7.19
CA MET A 61 -13.63 9.68 -6.77
C MET A 61 -13.67 10.92 -5.83
N ALA A 62 -13.39 10.73 -4.54
CA ALA A 62 -13.28 11.84 -3.60
C ALA A 62 -11.96 12.61 -3.79
N VAL A 63 -12.05 13.92 -4.05
CA VAL A 63 -10.90 14.82 -4.15
C VAL A 63 -10.93 15.84 -3.02
N SER A 64 -9.82 15.98 -2.28
CA SER A 64 -9.65 16.97 -1.23
C SER A 64 -8.39 17.81 -1.48
N ALA A 65 -8.50 19.12 -1.33
CA ALA A 65 -7.40 20.06 -1.51
C ALA A 65 -7.05 20.74 -0.19
N VAL A 66 -5.75 20.92 0.08
CA VAL A 66 -5.23 21.65 1.24
C VAL A 66 -4.53 22.91 0.75
N ALA A 67 -5.06 24.08 1.15
CA ALA A 67 -4.51 25.39 0.76
C ALA A 67 -4.03 26.18 1.98
N GLY A 68 -3.11 27.12 1.76
CA GLY A 68 -2.52 27.94 2.82
C GLY A 68 -1.12 28.44 2.47
N ILE A 69 -0.61 29.36 3.27
CA ILE A 69 0.67 30.05 3.05
C ILE A 69 1.86 29.08 2.96
N GLY A 70 2.99 29.56 2.40
CA GLY A 70 4.24 28.81 2.35
C GLY A 70 4.69 28.40 3.75
N GLY A 71 5.24 27.19 3.90
CA GLY A 71 5.75 26.69 5.18
C GLY A 71 4.70 26.31 6.23
N VAL A 72 3.39 26.48 5.99
CA VAL A 72 2.35 26.20 7.00
C VAL A 72 2.12 24.71 7.32
N GLY A 73 2.86 23.80 6.69
CA GLY A 73 2.77 22.35 6.95
C GLY A 73 1.65 21.61 6.21
N LYS A 74 1.24 22.08 5.02
CA LYS A 74 0.18 21.42 4.21
C LYS A 74 0.53 19.98 3.85
N THR A 75 1.75 19.76 3.36
CA THR A 75 2.26 18.43 3.03
C THR A 75 2.28 17.53 4.27
N THR A 76 2.73 18.06 5.41
CA THR A 76 2.71 17.34 6.69
C THR A 76 1.29 16.93 7.09
N LEU A 77 0.30 17.83 6.96
CA LEU A 77 -1.12 17.50 7.21
C LEU A 77 -1.63 16.42 6.25
N ALA A 78 -1.35 16.54 4.95
CA ALA A 78 -1.80 15.58 3.94
C ALA A 78 -1.23 14.18 4.19
N VAL A 79 0.08 14.07 4.42
CA VAL A 79 0.75 12.80 4.76
C VAL A 79 0.17 12.21 6.05
N HIS A 80 -0.03 13.04 7.08
CA HIS A 80 -0.58 12.59 8.36
C HIS A 80 -2.01 12.04 8.24
N VAL A 81 -2.86 12.70 7.44
CA VAL A 81 -4.21 12.22 7.12
C VAL A 81 -4.15 10.92 6.32
N ALA A 82 -3.29 10.83 5.31
CA ALA A 82 -3.14 9.64 4.47
C ALA A 82 -2.75 8.41 5.29
N HIS A 83 -1.84 8.55 6.26
CA HIS A 83 -1.48 7.45 7.19
C HIS A 83 -2.69 6.96 8.00
N ARG A 84 -3.53 7.86 8.50
CA ARG A 84 -4.74 7.49 9.25
C ARG A 84 -5.82 6.86 8.36
N ALA A 85 -5.93 7.32 7.11
CA ALA A 85 -6.91 6.85 6.16
C ALA A 85 -6.52 5.53 5.48
N ARG A 86 -5.24 5.12 5.54
CA ARG A 86 -4.65 3.97 4.85
C ARG A 86 -5.50 2.70 4.82
N ARG A 87 -6.16 2.37 5.95
CA ARG A 87 -7.00 1.17 6.08
C ARG A 87 -8.22 1.15 5.15
N HIS A 88 -8.69 2.30 4.70
CA HIS A 88 -9.81 2.42 3.75
C HIS A 88 -9.34 2.31 2.29
N PHE A 89 -8.03 2.20 2.04
CA PHE A 89 -7.43 2.06 0.70
C PHE A 89 -6.58 0.79 0.64
N PRO A 90 -7.18 -0.41 0.68
CA PRO A 90 -6.45 -1.68 0.76
C PRO A 90 -5.61 -1.99 -0.48
N ASP A 91 -5.90 -1.33 -1.60
CA ASP A 91 -5.19 -1.46 -2.89
C ASP A 91 -3.86 -0.70 -2.91
N GLY A 92 -3.63 0.17 -1.93
CA GLY A 92 -2.38 0.89 -1.75
C GLY A 92 -2.52 2.40 -1.79
N GLN A 93 -1.39 3.08 -1.61
CA GLN A 93 -1.28 4.54 -1.57
C GLN A 93 -0.03 4.98 -2.34
N LEU A 94 -0.20 5.98 -3.18
CA LEU A 94 0.85 6.61 -3.98
C LEU A 94 1.12 8.02 -3.46
N TYR A 95 2.37 8.47 -3.53
CA TYR A 95 2.78 9.84 -3.22
C TYR A 95 3.57 10.38 -4.41
N VAL A 96 3.28 11.62 -4.80
CA VAL A 96 3.92 12.34 -5.90
C VAL A 96 4.17 13.77 -5.43
N ASP A 97 5.36 14.30 -5.75
CA ASP A 97 5.81 15.67 -5.44
C ASP A 97 6.18 16.40 -6.74
#